data_AF-A0A0F9HL72-F1
#
_entry.id   AF-A0A0F9HL72-F1
#
_cell.length_a   1.000
_cell.length_b   1.000
_cell.length_c   1.000
_cell.angle_alpha   90.00
_cell.angle_beta   90.00
_cell.angle_gamma   90.00
#
_symmetry.space_group_name_H-M   'P 1'
#
loop_
_entity.id
_entity.type
_entity.pdbx_description
1 polymer ?
#
loop_
_entity_poly.entity_id
_entity_poly.type
_entity_poly.pdbx_seq_one_letter_code
_entity_poly.pdbx_strand_id
1 'polypeptide(L)'
;MATRVRRPAEFEEMLSELRDAGIFPTFKDVLVFAAALGFRRGNRKSFQKSSEPIDLEVFRGDFDRTIMSMIAIEENSDPKMLAPSNEAERVLCFEEYANGGLEIMKREISDGKQDWREGLLSLIHREEGDQTILDDITELANF
;
A
#
# COMPACT_ATOMS: atom_id res chain seq x y z
N MET A 1 8.53 3.13 20.02
CA MET A 1 7.67 2.07 19.46
C MET A 1 6.43 2.74 18.95
N ALA A 2 6.12 2.57 17.66
CA ALA A 2 4.88 3.09 17.11
C ALA A 2 3.77 2.12 17.53
N THR A 3 2.71 2.63 18.13
CA THR A 3 1.62 1.78 18.65
C THR A 3 0.41 1.78 17.73
N ARG A 4 0.35 2.71 16.78
CA ARG A 4 -0.78 2.87 15.87
C ARG A 4 -0.30 3.25 14.48
N VAL A 5 -1.10 2.90 13.48
CA VAL A 5 -0.94 3.26 12.08
C VAL A 5 -2.01 4.29 11.72
N ARG A 6 -1.58 5.46 11.27
CA ARG A 6 -2.44 6.56 10.85
C ARG A 6 -3.11 6.25 9.52
N ARG A 7 -4.33 6.75 9.36
CA ARG A 7 -5.13 6.65 8.12
C ARG A 7 -5.31 8.06 7.57
N PRO A 8 -4.90 8.39 6.34
CA PRO A 8 -5.02 9.75 5.84
C PRO A 8 -6.48 10.19 5.80
N ALA A 9 -6.80 11.28 6.49
CA ALA A 9 -8.18 11.74 6.66
C ALA A 9 -8.87 12.13 5.35
N GLU A 10 -8.09 12.49 4.32
CA GLU A 10 -8.59 12.80 2.98
C GLU A 10 -9.37 11.64 2.35
N PHE A 11 -9.04 10.39 2.71
CA PHE A 11 -9.60 9.19 2.08
C PHE A 11 -10.65 8.48 2.95
N GLU A 12 -11.15 9.11 4.03
CA GLU A 12 -12.05 8.43 4.97
C GLU A 12 -13.34 7.90 4.31
N GLU A 13 -13.93 8.69 3.41
CA GLU A 13 -15.13 8.30 2.68
C GLU A 13 -14.86 7.10 1.77
N MET A 14 -13.76 7.15 1.00
CA MET A 14 -13.33 6.06 0.12
C MET A 14 -13.02 4.77 0.90
N LEU A 15 -12.33 4.88 2.04
CA LEU A 15 -12.05 3.74 2.91
C LEU A 15 -13.34 3.10 3.43
N SER A 16 -14.30 3.93 3.84
CA SER A 16 -15.62 3.48 4.32
C SER A 16 -16.40 2.78 3.22
N GLU A 17 -16.43 3.35 2.01
CA GLU A 17 -17.07 2.74 0.84
C GLU A 17 -16.50 1.36 0.51
N LEU A 18 -15.16 1.24 0.42
CA LEU A 18 -14.47 -0.02 0.12
C LEU A 18 -14.76 -1.12 1.15
N ARG A 19 -14.84 -0.76 2.43
CA ARG A 19 -15.20 -1.68 3.52
C ARG A 19 -16.68 -2.06 3.46
N ASP A 20 -17.57 -1.08 3.36
CA ASP A 20 -19.02 -1.28 3.47
C ASP A 20 -19.57 -2.02 2.23
N ALA A 21 -18.95 -1.81 1.07
CA ALA A 21 -19.22 -2.59 -0.14
C ALA A 21 -18.65 -4.02 -0.08
N GLY A 22 -17.92 -4.40 0.99
CA GLY A 22 -17.33 -5.72 1.18
C GLY A 22 -16.21 -6.04 0.20
N ILE A 23 -15.51 -5.03 -0.32
CA ILE A 23 -14.40 -5.19 -1.27
C ILE A 23 -13.13 -5.53 -0.51
N PHE A 24 -12.89 -4.82 0.60
CA PHE A 24 -11.88 -5.16 1.58
C PHE A 24 -12.55 -5.48 2.91
N PRO A 25 -12.10 -6.51 3.64
CA PRO A 25 -12.69 -6.88 4.93
C PRO A 25 -12.51 -5.78 5.99
N THR A 26 -11.37 -5.10 6.00
CA THR A 26 -11.03 -4.07 6.98
C THR A 26 -10.27 -2.90 6.35
N PHE A 27 -10.24 -1.75 7.04
CA PHE A 27 -9.39 -0.63 6.64
C PHE A 27 -7.91 -0.99 6.57
N LYS A 28 -7.46 -1.90 7.44
CA LYS A 28 -6.09 -2.40 7.45
C LYS A 28 -5.77 -3.07 6.11
N ASP A 29 -6.67 -3.89 5.58
CA ASP A 29 -6.46 -4.58 4.29
C ASP A 29 -6.38 -3.58 3.12
N VAL A 30 -7.21 -2.52 3.14
CA VAL A 30 -7.12 -1.43 2.14
C VAL A 30 -5.76 -0.75 2.20
N LEU A 31 -5.26 -0.43 3.40
CA LEU A 31 -3.98 0.26 3.56
C LEU A 31 -2.79 -0.62 3.15
N VAL A 32 -2.84 -1.93 3.43
CA VAL A 32 -1.79 -2.86 3.00
C VAL A 32 -1.73 -2.95 1.48
N PHE A 33 -2.89 -3.07 0.81
CA PHE A 33 -2.97 -3.04 -0.65
C PHE A 33 -2.45 -1.70 -1.21
N ALA A 34 -2.93 -0.59 -0.66
CA ALA A 34 -2.52 0.74 -1.09
C ALA A 34 -1.02 0.97 -0.88
N ALA A 35 -0.44 0.52 0.23
CA ALA A 35 1.00 0.66 0.47
C ALA A 35 1.83 -0.11 -0.56
N ALA A 36 1.42 -1.35 -0.89
CA ALA A 36 2.08 -2.13 -1.93
C ALA A 36 2.00 -1.45 -3.31
N LEU A 37 0.82 -0.94 -3.69
CA LEU A 37 0.61 -0.20 -4.94
C LEU A 37 1.42 1.10 -4.97
N GLY A 38 1.38 1.88 -3.89
CA GLY A 38 2.12 3.13 -3.75
C GLY A 38 3.62 2.90 -3.86
N PHE A 39 4.14 1.85 -3.22
CA PHE A 39 5.54 1.46 -3.33
C PHE A 39 5.89 1.01 -4.75
N ARG A 40 5.11 0.09 -5.35
CA ARG A 40 5.31 -0.42 -6.70
C ARG A 40 5.41 0.70 -7.75
N ARG A 41 4.62 1.76 -7.59
CA ARG A 41 4.61 2.93 -8.49
C ARG A 41 5.46 4.10 -8.01
N GLY A 42 6.25 3.93 -6.95
CA GLY A 42 7.13 4.97 -6.40
C GLY A 42 6.41 6.24 -5.90
N ASN A 43 5.14 6.15 -5.52
CA ASN A 43 4.36 7.28 -5.02
C ASN A 43 4.38 7.31 -3.48
N ARG A 44 5.41 7.94 -2.91
CA ARG A 44 5.52 8.17 -1.46
C ARG A 44 5.00 9.57 -1.11
N LYS A 45 3.98 9.67 -0.25
CA LYS A 45 3.37 10.97 0.11
C LYS A 45 3.13 11.13 1.60
N SER A 46 3.71 12.17 2.18
CA SER A 46 3.43 12.55 3.56
C SER A 46 2.02 13.14 3.73
N PHE A 47 1.47 13.00 4.92
CA PHE A 47 0.19 13.58 5.30
C PHE A 47 0.20 13.96 6.79
N GLN A 48 -0.65 14.92 7.14
CA GLN A 48 -0.70 15.47 8.50
C GLN A 48 -1.98 15.07 9.25
N LYS A 49 -3.13 15.08 8.56
CA LYS A 49 -4.41 14.76 9.18
C LYS A 49 -4.69 13.27 9.10
N SER A 50 -4.92 12.65 10.25
CA SER A 50 -5.33 11.26 10.36
C SER A 50 -6.78 11.15 10.80
N SER A 51 -7.52 10.20 10.23
CA SER A 51 -8.74 9.64 10.84
C SER A 51 -8.38 8.78 12.05
N GLU A 52 -9.36 8.10 12.66
CA GLU A 52 -9.13 7.17 13.79
C GLU A 52 -8.04 6.14 13.41
N PRO A 53 -6.86 6.16 14.07
CA PRO A 53 -5.76 5.28 13.74
C PRO A 53 -6.07 3.82 14.07
N ILE A 54 -5.45 2.89 13.34
CA ILE A 54 -5.57 1.45 13.63
C ILE A 54 -4.46 1.07 14.61
N ASP A 55 -4.77 0.28 15.63
CA ASP A 55 -3.74 -0.28 16.52
C ASP A 55 -2.77 -1.15 15.72
N LEU A 56 -1.45 -0.98 15.90
CA LEU A 56 -0.44 -1.73 15.16
C LEU A 56 -0.57 -3.25 15.41
N GLU A 57 -1.14 -3.65 16.55
CA GLU A 57 -1.46 -5.05 16.86
C GLU A 57 -2.60 -5.64 16.03
N VAL A 58 -3.33 -4.83 15.25
CA VAL A 58 -4.30 -5.34 14.26
C VAL A 58 -3.59 -5.84 12.99
N PHE A 59 -2.39 -5.34 12.71
CA PHE A 59 -1.55 -5.78 11.59
C PHE A 59 -0.81 -7.07 12.00
N ARG A 60 -1.55 -8.18 11.99
CA ARG A 60 -1.07 -9.52 12.38
C ARG A 60 -1.42 -10.60 11.33
N GLY A 61 -2.02 -10.22 10.20
CA GLY A 61 -2.20 -11.14 9.08
C GLY A 61 -0.86 -11.54 8.46
N ASP A 62 -0.87 -12.65 7.72
CA ASP A 62 0.33 -13.35 7.22
C ASP A 62 1.35 -12.41 6.53
N PHE A 63 0.87 -11.37 5.85
CA PHE A 63 1.70 -10.46 5.07
C PHE A 63 1.74 -9.02 5.58
N ASP A 64 0.92 -8.63 6.56
CA ASP A 64 0.73 -7.23 6.93
C ASP A 64 2.06 -6.56 7.35
N ARG A 65 2.74 -7.10 8.37
CA ARG A 65 4.02 -6.57 8.86
C ARG A 65 5.18 -6.91 7.94
N THR A 66 5.05 -7.97 7.15
CA THR A 66 6.04 -8.38 6.16
C THR A 66 6.13 -7.32 5.07
N ILE A 67 5.00 -6.88 4.50
CA ILE A 67 4.94 -5.82 3.50
C ILE A 67 5.48 -4.50 4.08
N MET A 68 5.06 -4.10 5.29
CA MET A 68 5.61 -2.91 5.95
C MET A 68 7.14 -2.96 6.04
N SER A 69 7.67 -4.12 6.42
CA SER A 69 9.11 -4.30 6.60
C SER A 69 9.85 -4.30 5.27
N MET A 70 9.32 -4.96 4.24
CA MET A 70 9.89 -4.98 2.89
C MET A 70 9.96 -3.57 2.31
N ILE A 71 8.85 -2.82 2.34
CA ILE A 71 8.80 -1.44 1.86
C ILE A 71 9.89 -0.60 2.54
N ALA A 72 10.02 -0.70 3.85
CA ALA A 72 10.99 0.08 4.60
C ALA A 72 12.44 -0.32 4.32
N ILE A 73 12.74 -1.62 4.16
CA ILE A 73 14.08 -2.08 3.79
C ILE A 73 14.47 -1.54 2.42
N GLU A 74 13.58 -1.69 1.43
CA GLU A 74 13.86 -1.28 0.06
C GLU A 74 14.02 0.25 -0.06
N GLU A 75 13.10 1.02 0.53
CA GLU A 75 13.16 2.50 0.52
C GLU A 75 14.45 3.05 1.12
N ASN A 76 14.99 2.39 2.16
CA ASN A 76 16.20 2.83 2.84
C ASN A 76 17.46 2.11 2.36
N SER A 77 17.32 1.06 1.55
CA SER A 77 18.39 0.11 1.22
C SER A 77 19.16 -0.37 2.46
N ASP A 78 18.47 -0.55 3.60
CA ASP A 78 19.08 -0.90 4.89
C ASP A 78 18.29 -2.03 5.61
N PRO A 79 18.82 -3.26 5.72
CA PRO A 79 18.16 -4.35 6.43
C PRO A 79 18.01 -4.08 7.95
N LYS A 80 18.75 -3.12 8.52
CA LYS A 80 18.57 -2.71 9.93
C LYS A 80 17.20 -2.10 10.18
N MET A 81 16.44 -1.74 9.16
CA MET A 81 15.04 -1.33 9.30
C MET A 81 14.18 -2.35 10.04
N LEU A 82 14.57 -3.63 10.07
CA LEU A 82 13.90 -4.68 10.86
C LEU A 82 14.05 -4.53 12.38
N ALA A 83 15.04 -3.77 12.86
CA ALA A 83 15.31 -3.61 14.27
C ALA A 83 14.10 -2.98 15.01
N PRO A 84 13.82 -3.39 16.27
CA PRO A 84 12.75 -2.79 17.05
C PRO A 84 12.86 -1.27 17.22
N SER A 85 14.09 -0.72 17.21
CA SER A 85 14.34 0.72 17.26
C SER A 85 13.75 1.49 16.07
N ASN A 86 13.61 0.82 14.92
CA ASN A 86 13.19 1.43 13.65
C ASN A 86 11.70 1.19 13.35
N GLU A 87 10.93 0.66 14.30
CA GLU A 87 9.49 0.41 14.13
C GLU A 87 8.69 1.66 13.76
N ALA A 88 9.00 2.80 14.37
CA ALA A 88 8.31 4.05 14.05
C ALA A 88 8.58 4.52 12.62
N GLU A 89 9.81 4.33 12.14
CA GLU A 89 10.19 4.69 10.77
C GLU A 89 9.62 3.72 9.74
N ARG A 90 9.53 2.41 10.06
CA ARG A 90 8.81 1.43 9.23
C ARG A 90 7.33 1.79 9.10
N VAL A 91 6.68 2.13 10.21
CA VAL A 91 5.27 2.55 10.20
C VAL A 91 5.09 3.82 9.40
N LEU A 92 5.98 4.82 9.55
CA LEU A 92 5.92 6.04 8.76
C LEU A 92 6.08 5.76 7.25
N CYS A 93 7.06 4.96 6.87
CA CYS A 93 7.29 4.59 5.46
C CYS A 93 6.03 3.91 4.88
N PHE A 94 5.46 2.95 5.59
CA PHE A 94 4.20 2.31 5.23
C PHE A 94 3.05 3.30 5.07
N GLU A 95 2.86 4.20 6.04
CA GLU A 95 1.79 5.21 6.03
C GLU A 95 1.89 6.11 4.79
N GLU A 96 3.08 6.55 4.43
CA GLU A 96 3.29 7.47 3.29
C GLU A 96 3.08 6.79 1.95
N TYR A 97 3.46 5.51 1.82
CA TYR A 97 3.13 4.73 0.63
C TYR A 97 1.66 4.34 0.58
N ALA A 98 1.02 4.04 1.71
CA ALA A 98 -0.42 3.82 1.76
C ALA A 98 -1.16 5.07 1.28
N ASN A 99 -0.75 6.25 1.73
CA ASN A 99 -1.31 7.53 1.28
C ASN A 99 -1.17 7.74 -0.23
N GLY A 100 0.02 7.49 -0.79
CA GLY A 100 0.24 7.58 -2.24
C GLY A 100 -0.54 6.52 -3.04
N GLY A 101 -0.69 5.31 -2.51
CA GLY A 101 -1.52 4.27 -3.12
C GLY A 101 -3.02 4.61 -3.13
N LEU A 102 -3.53 5.17 -2.04
CA LEU A 102 -4.92 5.63 -1.95
C LEU A 102 -5.20 6.75 -2.97
N GLU A 103 -4.24 7.66 -3.17
CA GLU A 103 -4.35 8.68 -4.21
C GLU A 103 -4.40 8.06 -5.62
N ILE A 104 -3.57 7.06 -5.90
CA ILE A 104 -3.59 6.32 -7.18
C ILE A 104 -4.96 5.66 -7.39
N MET A 105 -5.47 4.95 -6.37
CA MET A 105 -6.77 4.30 -6.41
C MET A 105 -7.90 5.30 -6.67
N LYS A 106 -7.92 6.43 -5.94
CA LYS A 106 -8.90 7.50 -6.14
C LYS A 106 -8.87 8.03 -7.57
N ARG A 107 -7.69 8.39 -8.07
CA ARG A 107 -7.51 8.96 -9.41
C ARG A 107 -7.93 8.00 -10.52
N GLU A 108 -7.56 6.72 -10.41
CA GLU A 108 -7.72 5.77 -11.51
C GLU A 108 -9.06 5.03 -11.49
N ILE A 109 -9.69 4.90 -10.33
CA ILE A 109 -10.93 4.15 -10.18
C ILE A 109 -12.10 5.11 -9.92
N SER A 110 -12.05 5.84 -8.79
CA SER A 110 -13.14 6.74 -8.38
C SER A 110 -13.33 7.91 -9.34
N ASP A 111 -12.28 8.68 -9.62
CA ASP A 111 -12.35 9.85 -10.51
C ASP A 111 -12.58 9.43 -11.97
N GLY A 112 -12.13 8.22 -12.33
CA GLY A 112 -12.45 7.52 -13.57
C GLY A 112 -13.91 7.04 -13.67
N LYS A 113 -14.69 7.20 -12.59
CA LYS A 113 -16.10 6.76 -12.45
C LYS A 113 -16.29 5.26 -12.73
N GLN A 114 -15.28 4.45 -12.41
CA GLN A 114 -15.36 3.00 -12.50
C GLN A 114 -15.95 2.44 -11.20
N ASP A 115 -16.68 1.32 -11.32
CA ASP A 115 -17.01 0.52 -10.14
C ASP A 115 -15.72 0.01 -9.49
N TRP A 116 -15.68 0.00 -8.16
CA TRP A 116 -14.48 -0.37 -7.41
C TRP A 116 -13.98 -1.79 -7.71
N ARG A 117 -14.86 -2.77 -7.92
CA ARG A 117 -14.45 -4.16 -8.19
C ARG A 117 -13.77 -4.26 -9.54
N GLU A 118 -14.42 -3.75 -10.58
CA GLU A 118 -13.89 -3.75 -11.94
C GLU A 118 -12.63 -2.89 -12.06
N GLY A 119 -12.60 -1.74 -11.38
CA GLY A 119 -11.45 -0.85 -11.33
C GLY A 119 -10.24 -1.50 -10.66
N LEU A 120 -10.44 -2.19 -9.53
CA LEU A 120 -9.38 -2.93 -8.84
C LEU A 120 -8.89 -4.12 -9.66
N LEU A 121 -9.78 -4.90 -10.27
CA LEU A 121 -9.38 -5.99 -11.16
C LEU A 121 -8.54 -5.45 -12.32
N SER A 122 -9.01 -4.39 -12.98
CA SER A 122 -8.28 -3.74 -14.06
C SER A 122 -6.92 -3.20 -13.60
N LEU A 123 -6.85 -2.66 -12.37
CA LEU A 123 -5.62 -2.18 -11.78
C LEU A 123 -4.63 -3.31 -11.55
N ILE A 124 -5.07 -4.43 -10.96
CA ILE A 124 -4.24 -5.62 -10.71
C ILE A 124 -3.69 -6.16 -12.04
N HIS A 125 -4.52 -6.31 -13.07
CA HIS A 125 -4.07 -6.77 -14.39
C HIS A 125 -2.99 -5.86 -14.99
N ARG A 126 -3.05 -4.54 -14.75
CA ARG A 126 -2.01 -3.61 -15.20
C ARG A 126 -0.71 -3.78 -14.42
N GLU A 127 -0.78 -4.03 -13.11
CA GLU A 127 0.41 -4.28 -12.29
C GLU A 127 1.07 -5.66 -12.60
N GLU A 128 0.27 -6.65 -12.99
CA GLU A 128 0.74 -7.98 -13.41
C GLU A 128 1.31 -8.00 -14.84
N GLY A 129 0.80 -7.13 -15.72
CA GLY A 129 1.14 -7.09 -17.15
C GLY A 129 2.54 -6.59 -17.50
N ASP A 130 3.33 -6.14 -16.53
CA ASP A 130 4.71 -5.66 -16.70
C ASP A 130 5.77 -6.78 -16.63
N GLN A 131 5.37 -8.05 -16.68
CA GLN A 131 6.26 -9.15 -17.09
C GLN A 131 5.80 -9.66 -18.44
N THR A 132 6.29 -9.05 -19.51
CA THR A 132 6.12 -9.62 -20.84
C THR A 132 7.14 -10.73 -21.06
N ILE A 133 6.79 -11.74 -21.86
CA ILE A 133 7.74 -12.77 -22.35
C ILE A 133 9.03 -12.13 -22.93
N LEU A 134 8.94 -10.89 -23.42
CA LEU A 134 10.08 -10.11 -23.89
C LEU A 134 11.06 -9.75 -22.77
N ASP A 135 10.56 -9.41 -21.57
CA ASP A 135 11.39 -9.10 -20.40
C ASP A 135 12.18 -10.35 -19.97
N ASP A 136 11.51 -11.51 -19.88
CA ASP A 136 12.14 -12.81 -19.61
C ASP A 136 13.21 -13.17 -20.66
N ILE A 137 12.92 -12.97 -21.96
CA ILE A 137 13.89 -13.23 -23.04
C ILE A 137 15.09 -12.29 -22.95
N THR A 138 14.88 -11.01 -22.63
CA THR A 138 15.98 -10.05 -22.50
C THR A 138 16.85 -10.30 -21.28
N GLU A 139 16.30 -10.78 -20.17
CA GLU A 139 17.08 -11.21 -19.01
C GLU A 139 17.87 -12.48 -19.30
N LEU A 140 17.31 -13.44 -20.05
CA LEU A 140 18.01 -14.66 -20.48
C LEU A 140 19.14 -14.38 -21.49
N ALA A 141 19.03 -13.32 -22.29
CA ALA A 141 20.04 -12.92 -23.27
C ALA A 141 21.24 -12.17 -22.67
N ASN A 142 21.15 -11.77 -21.39
CA ASN A 142 22.21 -11.06 -20.66
C ASN A 142 23.13 -11.99 -19.83
N PHE A 143 23.05 -13.31 -20.05
CA PHE A 143 23.97 -14.31 -19.50
C PHE A 143 24.99 -14.80 -20.54
#